data_AF-A0A8D9ESY8-F1
#
_entry.id   AF-A0A8D9ESY8-F1
#
_cell.length_a   1.000
_cell.length_b   1.000
_cell.length_c   1.000
_cell.angle_alpha   90.00
_cell.angle_beta   90.00
_cell.angle_gamma   90.00
#
_symmetry.space_group_name_H-M   'P 1'
#
loop_
_entity.id
_entity.type
_entity.pdbx_description
1 polymer ?
#
loop_
_entity_poly.entity_id
_entity_poly.type
_entity_poly.pdbx_seq_one_letter_code
_entity_poly.pdbx_strand_id
1 'polypeptide(L)'
;MAVAATAQVPQLSEMNFMRTEKEDPAMQINAEAMWGENAQSGAQVSIKARLEQSEERKQYIANHPQAEQCRKQMEQRDNALPACRNITARANALDQYSFTVKYEKIPQRLMNATYQIYKLARYAGFPYNSENVVDVNNQANQLKLRVNFAEDHQSANVSIEAPHANAEFKNLPVPHMAKHILIINAQYDIDERIGYAALNGQYNRKYFTIQLIQDESDNKFSGIQALVS
;
A
#
# COMPACT_ATOMS: atom_id res chain seq x y z
N MET A 1 24.58 -3.26 -3.28
CA MET A 1 23.15 -3.56 -3.10
C MET A 1 22.44 -3.22 -4.40
N ALA A 2 21.59 -4.10 -4.92
CA ALA A 2 20.82 -3.84 -6.13
C ALA A 2 19.32 -3.86 -5.79
N VAL A 3 18.58 -2.86 -6.26
CA VAL A 3 17.13 -2.74 -6.07
C VAL A 3 16.51 -2.39 -7.41
N ALA A 4 15.43 -3.09 -7.77
CA ALA A 4 14.62 -2.81 -8.95
C ALA A 4 13.15 -2.80 -8.56
N ALA A 5 12.37 -1.89 -9.11
CA ALA A 5 10.93 -1.84 -8.89
C ALA A 5 10.21 -1.45 -10.18
N THR A 6 9.03 -2.03 -10.37
CA THR A 6 8.12 -1.74 -11.49
C THR A 6 6.71 -1.61 -10.94
N ALA A 7 5.95 -0.68 -11.50
CA ALA A 7 4.54 -0.46 -11.16
C ALA A 7 3.71 -0.37 -12.44
N GLN A 8 2.56 -1.03 -12.43
CA GLN A 8 1.51 -0.91 -13.44
C GLN A 8 0.37 -0.17 -12.78
N VAL A 9 0.21 1.10 -13.16
CA VAL A 9 -0.81 2.02 -12.65
C VAL A 9 -1.76 2.34 -13.80
N PRO A 10 -3.08 2.19 -13.63
CA PRO A 10 -4.04 2.47 -14.69
C PRO A 10 -4.16 3.98 -14.91
N GLN A 11 -4.41 4.37 -16.17
CA GLN A 11 -4.76 5.74 -16.48
C GLN A 11 -6.26 5.93 -16.19
N LEU A 12 -6.58 6.74 -15.17
CA LEU A 12 -7.95 6.97 -14.71
C LEU A 12 -8.46 8.34 -15.12
N SER A 13 -9.77 8.46 -15.28
CA SER A 13 -10.44 9.71 -15.60
C SER A 13 -10.39 10.67 -14.42
N GLU A 14 -9.79 11.83 -14.63
CA GLU A 14 -9.79 12.89 -13.63
C GLU A 14 -11.07 13.71 -13.67
N MET A 15 -11.61 14.03 -12.50
CA MET A 15 -12.77 14.91 -12.33
C MET A 15 -14.01 14.47 -13.16
N ASN A 16 -14.14 13.19 -13.49
CA ASN A 16 -15.26 12.67 -14.27
C ASN A 16 -15.82 11.42 -13.60
N PHE A 17 -16.64 11.62 -12.57
CA PHE A 17 -17.17 10.53 -11.76
C PHE A 17 -17.91 9.44 -12.56
N MET A 18 -18.72 9.82 -13.54
CA MET A 18 -19.46 8.85 -14.38
C MET A 18 -18.54 7.93 -15.23
N ARG A 19 -17.33 8.38 -15.54
CA ARG A 19 -16.31 7.53 -16.17
C ARG A 19 -15.55 6.74 -15.10
N THR A 20 -15.10 7.41 -14.04
CA THR A 20 -14.36 6.81 -12.94
C THR A 20 -15.08 5.62 -12.31
N GLU A 21 -16.42 5.69 -12.14
CA GLU A 21 -17.21 4.60 -11.56
C GLU A 21 -17.20 3.30 -12.40
N LYS A 22 -16.76 3.37 -13.66
CA LYS A 22 -16.69 2.25 -14.60
C LYS A 22 -15.25 1.78 -14.87
N GLU A 23 -14.27 2.52 -14.37
CA GLU A 23 -12.86 2.21 -14.55
C GLU A 23 -12.39 1.21 -13.50
N ASP A 24 -11.35 0.46 -13.82
CA ASP A 24 -10.68 -0.43 -12.87
C ASP A 24 -9.42 0.27 -12.32
N PRO A 25 -9.41 0.68 -11.04
CA PRO A 25 -8.27 1.35 -10.44
C PRO A 25 -7.19 0.36 -9.97
N ALA A 26 -7.29 -0.93 -10.30
CA ALA A 26 -6.35 -1.94 -9.85
C ALA A 26 -4.90 -1.64 -10.29
N MET A 27 -3.97 -1.79 -9.34
CA MET A 27 -2.54 -1.57 -9.54
C MET A 27 -1.74 -2.82 -9.19
N GLN A 28 -0.64 -3.00 -9.90
CA GLN A 28 0.33 -4.07 -9.61
C GLN A 28 1.72 -3.49 -9.42
N ILE A 29 2.42 -3.95 -8.39
CA ILE A 29 3.79 -3.50 -8.07
C ILE A 29 4.66 -4.74 -7.92
N ASN A 30 5.81 -4.75 -8.58
CA ASN A 30 6.83 -5.76 -8.38
C ASN A 30 8.13 -5.08 -7.97
N ALA A 31 8.74 -5.52 -6.88
CA ALA A 31 10.03 -5.01 -6.41
C ALA A 31 10.96 -6.17 -6.08
N GLU A 32 12.24 -6.00 -6.37
CA GLU A 32 13.29 -6.97 -6.12
C GLU A 32 14.49 -6.27 -5.49
N ALA A 33 15.07 -6.89 -4.47
CA ALA A 33 16.23 -6.39 -3.78
C ALA A 33 17.23 -7.53 -3.54
N MET A 34 18.51 -7.24 -3.78
CA MET A 34 19.61 -8.19 -3.61
C MET A 34 20.79 -7.52 -2.89
N TRP A 35 21.37 -8.19 -1.89
CA TRP A 35 22.53 -7.69 -1.16
C TRP A 35 23.43 -8.81 -0.65
N GLY A 36 24.74 -8.58 -0.61
CA GLY A 36 25.76 -9.57 -0.25
C GLY A 36 27.00 -9.43 -1.15
N GLU A 37 28.02 -10.23 -0.88
CA GLU A 37 29.32 -10.14 -1.58
C GLU A 37 29.17 -10.36 -3.09
N ASN A 38 28.32 -11.32 -3.52
CA ASN A 38 28.06 -11.60 -4.92
C ASN A 38 26.55 -11.76 -5.19
N ALA A 39 26.07 -11.40 -6.39
CA ALA A 39 24.64 -11.48 -6.76
C ALA A 39 24.01 -12.88 -6.60
N GLN A 40 24.81 -13.95 -6.70
CA GLN A 40 24.34 -15.35 -6.60
C GLN A 40 24.36 -15.90 -5.16
N SER A 41 25.21 -15.35 -4.27
CA SER A 41 25.36 -15.81 -2.88
C SER A 41 24.69 -14.88 -1.86
N GLY A 42 24.33 -13.66 -2.27
CA GLY A 42 23.66 -12.68 -1.44
C GLY A 42 22.21 -13.03 -1.10
N ALA A 43 21.69 -12.34 -0.08
CA ALA A 43 20.28 -12.37 0.28
C ALA A 43 19.44 -11.71 -0.81
N GLN A 44 18.25 -12.27 -1.02
CA GLN A 44 17.33 -11.83 -2.07
C GLN A 44 15.92 -11.69 -1.50
N VAL A 45 15.22 -10.64 -1.92
CA VAL A 45 13.81 -10.41 -1.60
C VAL A 45 13.10 -10.01 -2.87
N SER A 46 11.95 -10.64 -3.11
CA SER A 46 11.02 -10.27 -4.19
C SER A 46 9.65 -10.00 -3.58
N ILE A 47 9.07 -8.85 -3.93
CA ILE A 47 7.77 -8.39 -3.45
C ILE A 47 6.87 -8.27 -4.67
N LYS A 48 5.70 -8.91 -4.60
CA LYS A 48 4.60 -8.68 -5.53
C LYS A 48 3.43 -8.11 -4.75
N ALA A 49 2.92 -6.97 -5.16
CA ALA A 49 1.74 -6.35 -4.59
C ALA A 49 0.66 -6.18 -5.66
N ARG A 50 -0.59 -6.44 -5.28
CA ARG A 50 -1.79 -6.11 -6.04
C ARG A 50 -2.71 -5.33 -5.12
N LEU A 51 -3.14 -4.17 -5.59
CA LEU A 51 -4.04 -3.28 -4.86
C LEU A 51 -5.25 -3.05 -5.74
N GLU A 52 -6.44 -3.26 -5.21
CA GLU A 52 -7.67 -3.21 -5.98
C GLU A 52 -8.82 -2.62 -5.16
N GLN A 53 -9.92 -2.37 -5.87
CA GLN A 53 -11.15 -1.90 -5.27
C GLN A 53 -12.19 -3.02 -5.25
N SER A 54 -12.80 -3.26 -4.10
CA SER A 54 -13.86 -4.23 -3.92
C SER A 54 -15.17 -3.80 -4.60
N GLU A 55 -16.04 -4.77 -4.90
CA GLU A 55 -17.37 -4.47 -5.43
C GLU A 55 -18.26 -3.81 -4.37
N GLU A 56 -18.10 -4.16 -3.10
CA GLU A 56 -18.77 -3.54 -1.96
C GLU A 56 -18.44 -2.05 -1.89
N ARG A 57 -17.17 -1.69 -2.05
CA ARG A 57 -16.72 -0.30 -2.10
C ARG A 57 -17.28 0.44 -3.31
N LYS A 58 -17.31 -0.18 -4.50
CA LYS A 58 -17.94 0.42 -5.69
C LYS A 58 -19.41 0.74 -5.45
N GLN A 59 -20.15 -0.20 -4.87
CA GLN A 59 -21.57 -0.01 -4.52
C GLN A 59 -21.76 1.07 -3.47
N TYR A 60 -20.94 1.07 -2.41
CA TYR A 60 -20.95 2.09 -1.36
C TYR A 60 -20.77 3.50 -1.95
N ILE A 61 -19.82 3.67 -2.87
CA ILE A 61 -19.58 4.95 -3.54
C ILE A 61 -20.72 5.31 -4.51
N ALA A 62 -21.19 4.36 -5.31
CA ALA A 62 -22.26 4.60 -6.29
C ALA A 62 -23.58 5.06 -5.65
N ASN A 63 -23.86 4.57 -4.43
CA ASN A 63 -25.06 4.86 -3.65
C ASN A 63 -24.89 6.06 -2.69
N HIS A 64 -23.71 6.68 -2.63
CA HIS A 64 -23.46 7.81 -1.73
C HIS A 64 -24.23 9.06 -2.19
N PRO A 65 -24.81 9.89 -1.30
CA PRO A 65 -25.56 11.09 -1.71
C PRO A 65 -24.76 12.08 -2.58
N GLN A 66 -23.45 12.19 -2.34
CA GLN A 66 -22.54 13.00 -3.17
C GLN A 66 -22.38 12.47 -4.60
N ALA A 67 -22.56 11.16 -4.83
CA ALA A 67 -22.55 10.57 -6.16
C ALA A 67 -23.76 11.04 -6.96
N GLU A 68 -24.96 11.00 -6.36
CA GLU A 68 -26.18 11.53 -6.97
C GLU A 68 -26.06 13.04 -7.25
N GLN A 69 -25.55 13.80 -6.29
CA GLN A 69 -25.30 15.23 -6.47
C GLN A 69 -24.32 15.49 -7.63
N CYS A 70 -23.22 14.74 -7.71
CA CYS A 70 -22.28 14.88 -8.81
C CYS A 70 -22.90 14.52 -10.15
N ARG A 71 -23.67 13.43 -10.25
CA ARG A 71 -24.36 13.06 -11.50
C ARG A 71 -25.25 14.21 -12.01
N LYS A 72 -26.05 14.83 -11.13
CA LYS A 72 -26.87 16.02 -11.47
C LYS A 72 -26.03 17.22 -11.94
N GLN A 73 -24.88 17.46 -11.32
CA GLN A 73 -23.96 18.53 -11.73
C GLN A 73 -23.30 18.24 -13.09
N MET A 74 -22.93 16.99 -13.34
CA MET A 74 -22.33 16.56 -14.60
C MET A 74 -23.33 16.61 -15.76
N GLU A 75 -24.62 16.37 -15.53
CA GLU A 75 -25.69 16.62 -16.53
C GLU A 75 -25.72 18.08 -16.99
N GLN A 76 -25.38 19.01 -16.09
CA GLN A 76 -25.24 20.45 -16.37
C GLN A 76 -23.85 20.82 -16.92
N ARG A 77 -22.98 19.83 -17.19
CA ARG A 77 -21.58 19.96 -17.62
C ARG A 77 -20.64 20.54 -16.56
N ASP A 78 -21.02 20.51 -15.29
CA ASP A 78 -20.21 20.99 -14.17
C ASP A 78 -19.46 19.85 -13.46
N ASN A 79 -18.36 19.42 -14.08
CA ASN A 79 -17.57 18.27 -13.62
C ASN A 79 -16.58 18.61 -12.48
N ALA A 80 -16.27 19.89 -12.29
CA ALA A 80 -15.20 20.34 -11.39
C ALA A 80 -15.69 20.78 -10.02
N LEU A 81 -17.00 20.70 -9.74
CA LEU A 81 -17.56 21.12 -8.46
C LEU A 81 -17.09 20.22 -7.31
N PRO A 82 -17.08 20.72 -6.05
CA PRO A 82 -16.53 19.99 -4.91
C PRO A 82 -17.14 18.59 -4.70
N ALA A 83 -18.43 18.40 -4.99
CA ALA A 83 -19.06 17.09 -4.89
C ALA A 83 -18.44 16.09 -5.87
N CYS A 84 -18.25 16.48 -7.13
CA CYS A 84 -17.60 15.65 -8.14
C CYS A 84 -16.13 15.38 -7.83
N ARG A 85 -15.35 16.39 -7.43
CA ARG A 85 -13.95 16.18 -7.05
C ARG A 85 -13.81 15.17 -5.91
N ASN A 86 -14.61 15.32 -4.86
CA ASN A 86 -14.54 14.47 -3.68
C ASN A 86 -14.98 13.03 -3.99
N ILE A 87 -16.07 12.86 -4.74
CA ILE A 87 -16.58 11.52 -5.02
C ILE A 87 -15.71 10.78 -6.06
N THR A 88 -15.16 11.48 -7.06
CA THR A 88 -14.16 10.92 -7.98
C THR A 88 -12.90 10.48 -7.22
N ALA A 89 -12.38 11.30 -6.31
CA ALA A 89 -11.24 10.89 -5.48
C ALA A 89 -11.56 9.68 -4.59
N ARG A 90 -12.79 9.59 -4.04
CA ARG A 90 -13.21 8.42 -3.26
C ARG A 90 -13.41 7.16 -4.10
N ALA A 91 -13.82 7.31 -5.36
CA ALA A 91 -13.99 6.23 -6.33
C ALA A 91 -12.65 5.63 -6.77
N ASN A 92 -11.57 6.41 -6.75
CA ASN A 92 -10.21 5.92 -7.03
C ASN A 92 -9.48 5.36 -5.81
N ALA A 93 -10.11 5.36 -4.64
CA ALA A 93 -9.52 4.81 -3.42
C ALA A 93 -9.70 3.28 -3.36
N LEU A 94 -8.58 2.60 -3.09
CA LEU A 94 -8.43 1.15 -3.04
C LEU A 94 -8.57 0.64 -1.61
N ASP A 95 -9.21 -0.51 -1.44
CA ASP A 95 -9.55 -1.11 -0.15
C ASP A 95 -9.13 -2.58 -0.02
N GLN A 96 -8.59 -3.21 -1.08
CA GLN A 96 -8.10 -4.59 -1.04
C GLN A 96 -6.64 -4.68 -1.46
N TYR A 97 -5.74 -5.02 -0.53
CA TYR A 97 -4.31 -5.14 -0.78
C TYR A 97 -3.84 -6.56 -0.57
N SER A 98 -3.08 -7.08 -1.53
CA SER A 98 -2.46 -8.39 -1.48
C SER A 98 -0.97 -8.26 -1.75
N PHE A 99 -0.15 -8.66 -0.79
CA PHE A 99 1.31 -8.68 -0.89
C PHE A 99 1.81 -10.12 -0.79
N THR A 100 2.75 -10.47 -1.65
CA THR A 100 3.51 -11.71 -1.58
C THR A 100 4.98 -11.35 -1.54
N VAL A 101 5.64 -11.67 -0.43
CA VAL A 101 7.07 -11.45 -0.23
C VAL A 101 7.75 -12.81 -0.26
N LYS A 102 8.63 -13.02 -1.23
CA LYS A 102 9.54 -14.15 -1.29
C LYS A 102 10.91 -13.71 -0.84
N TYR A 103 11.60 -14.55 -0.09
CA TYR A 103 12.92 -14.22 0.42
C TYR A 103 13.82 -15.44 0.48
N GLU A 104 15.09 -15.25 0.17
CA GLU A 104 16.10 -16.31 0.19
C GLU A 104 17.38 -15.82 0.86
N LYS A 105 18.04 -16.73 1.58
CA LYS A 105 19.36 -16.51 2.21
C LYS A 105 19.39 -15.28 3.14
N ILE A 106 18.26 -14.97 3.78
CA ILE A 106 18.16 -13.85 4.71
C ILE A 106 18.99 -14.15 5.97
N PRO A 107 19.90 -13.25 6.40
CA PRO A 107 20.67 -13.46 7.61
C PRO A 107 19.77 -13.58 8.85
N GLN A 108 20.09 -14.50 9.77
CA GLN A 108 19.30 -14.74 10.99
C GLN A 108 19.08 -13.46 11.82
N ARG A 109 20.03 -12.52 11.81
CA ARG A 109 19.88 -11.23 12.49
C ARG A 109 18.68 -10.42 11.99
N LEU A 110 18.44 -10.41 10.68
CA LEU A 110 17.32 -9.69 10.08
C LEU A 110 16.00 -10.40 10.39
N MET A 111 15.98 -11.74 10.38
CA MET A 111 14.80 -12.52 10.80
C MET A 111 14.44 -12.28 12.27
N ASN A 112 15.42 -12.18 13.15
CA ASN A 112 15.17 -11.91 14.57
C ASN A 112 14.63 -10.50 14.79
N ALA A 113 15.12 -9.51 14.02
CA ALA A 113 14.64 -8.13 14.11
C ALA A 113 13.17 -8.01 13.67
N THR A 114 12.79 -8.64 12.55
CA THR A 114 11.40 -8.65 12.08
C THR A 114 10.46 -9.37 13.04
N TYR A 115 10.94 -10.41 13.72
CA TYR A 115 10.18 -11.12 14.75
C TYR A 115 9.84 -10.23 15.97
N GLN A 116 10.72 -9.30 16.35
CA GLN A 116 10.41 -8.34 17.43
C GLN A 116 9.32 -7.36 17.03
N ILE A 117 9.34 -6.89 15.77
CA ILE A 117 8.27 -6.02 15.23
C ILE A 117 6.94 -6.77 15.24
N TYR A 118 6.94 -8.05 14.82
CA TYR A 118 5.75 -8.91 14.89
C TYR A 118 5.19 -9.01 16.31
N LYS A 119 6.05 -9.25 17.32
CA LYS A 119 5.62 -9.31 18.72
C LYS A 119 4.94 -8.02 19.18
N LEU A 120 5.50 -6.86 18.81
CA LEU A 120 4.91 -5.57 19.15
C LEU A 120 3.54 -5.38 18.47
N ALA A 121 3.46 -5.69 17.18
CA ALA A 121 2.20 -5.61 16.43
C ALA A 121 1.14 -6.55 17.00
N ARG A 122 1.52 -7.79 17.34
CA ARG A 122 0.64 -8.76 18.01
C ARG A 122 0.14 -8.23 19.34
N TYR A 123 1.01 -7.64 20.15
CA TYR A 123 0.63 -7.09 21.45
C TYR A 123 -0.36 -5.92 21.29
N ALA A 124 -0.08 -4.99 20.38
CA ALA A 124 -0.95 -3.85 20.12
C ALA A 124 -2.31 -4.27 19.50
N GLY A 125 -2.31 -5.30 18.65
CA GLY A 125 -3.49 -5.84 17.99
C GLY A 125 -4.18 -6.97 18.73
N PHE A 126 -3.76 -7.30 19.97
CA PHE A 126 -4.21 -8.47 20.71
C PHE A 126 -5.74 -8.63 20.80
N PRO A 127 -6.55 -7.56 21.02
CA PRO A 127 -8.00 -7.70 21.10
C PRO A 127 -8.68 -8.14 19.79
N TYR A 128 -7.99 -8.00 18.67
CA TYR A 128 -8.52 -8.24 17.32
C TYR A 128 -7.87 -9.45 16.65
N ASN A 129 -6.92 -10.10 17.33
CA ASN A 129 -6.05 -11.13 16.78
C ASN A 129 -6.59 -12.54 17.03
N SER A 130 -6.58 -13.36 15.99
CA SER A 130 -6.65 -14.82 16.10
C SER A 130 -5.45 -15.42 15.38
N GLU A 131 -4.76 -16.34 16.02
CA GLU A 131 -3.60 -17.01 15.44
C GLU A 131 -3.83 -18.51 15.34
N ASN A 132 -3.35 -19.08 14.24
CA ASN A 132 -3.20 -20.52 14.11
C ASN A 132 -1.73 -20.86 13.83
N VAL A 133 -1.18 -21.71 14.69
CA VAL A 133 0.21 -22.19 14.64
C VAL A 133 0.25 -23.72 14.49
N VAL A 134 -0.92 -24.38 14.51
CA VAL A 134 -1.05 -25.85 14.40
C VAL A 134 -1.37 -26.22 12.96
N ASP A 135 -0.65 -27.19 12.40
CA ASP A 135 -0.80 -27.71 11.04
C ASP A 135 -0.70 -26.66 9.91
N VAL A 136 0.15 -25.64 10.10
CA VAL A 136 0.44 -24.64 9.07
C VAL A 136 1.39 -25.22 8.02
N ASN A 137 0.89 -25.41 6.80
CA ASN A 137 1.67 -25.89 5.65
C ASN A 137 1.86 -24.78 4.59
N ASN A 138 2.52 -23.70 5.00
CA ASN A 138 2.84 -22.58 4.11
C ASN A 138 4.22 -22.76 3.46
N GLN A 139 4.46 -22.04 2.36
CA GLN A 139 5.76 -22.07 1.69
C GLN A 139 6.87 -21.48 2.60
N ALA A 140 7.97 -22.21 2.78
CA ALA A 140 9.02 -21.90 3.75
C ALA A 140 9.70 -20.52 3.58
N ASN A 141 9.76 -20.03 2.34
CA ASN A 141 10.47 -18.83 1.94
C ASN A 141 9.53 -17.72 1.45
N GLN A 142 8.27 -17.77 1.89
CA GLN A 142 7.24 -16.86 1.43
C GLN A 142 6.37 -16.37 2.59
N LEU A 143 6.08 -15.07 2.57
CA LEU A 143 5.10 -14.41 3.38
C LEU A 143 4.00 -13.88 2.46
N LYS A 144 2.73 -14.10 2.81
CA LYS A 144 1.62 -13.36 2.20
C LYS A 144 0.95 -12.48 3.23
N LEU A 145 0.61 -11.26 2.83
CA LEU A 145 -0.14 -10.31 3.63
C LEU A 145 -1.36 -9.89 2.80
N ARG A 146 -2.56 -9.99 3.36
CA ARG A 146 -3.76 -9.36 2.79
C ARG A 146 -4.31 -8.34 3.76
N VAL A 147 -4.72 -7.20 3.24
CA VAL A 147 -5.38 -6.13 3.99
C VAL A 147 -6.65 -5.74 3.25
N ASN A 148 -7.80 -5.96 3.90
CA ASN A 148 -9.10 -5.63 3.35
C ASN A 148 -9.74 -4.58 4.25
N PHE A 149 -9.82 -3.34 3.79
CA PHE A 149 -10.55 -2.29 4.48
C PHE A 149 -12.05 -2.50 4.32
N ALA A 150 -12.81 -2.09 5.33
CA ALA A 150 -14.25 -1.96 5.17
C ALA A 150 -14.56 -0.92 4.08
N GLU A 151 -15.74 -1.01 3.47
CA GLU A 151 -16.20 -0.13 2.39
C GLU A 151 -16.20 1.36 2.76
N ASP A 152 -16.19 1.72 4.04
CA ASP A 152 -16.10 3.09 4.57
C ASP A 152 -14.69 3.48 5.09
N HIS A 153 -13.74 2.55 4.98
CA HIS A 153 -12.39 2.61 5.49
C HIS A 153 -12.27 2.86 7.01
N GLN A 154 -13.29 2.54 7.82
CA GLN A 154 -13.24 2.71 9.28
C GLN A 154 -12.57 1.54 10.00
N SER A 155 -12.58 0.36 9.40
CA SER A 155 -11.87 -0.80 9.91
C SER A 155 -11.16 -1.56 8.79
N ALA A 156 -10.31 -2.50 9.19
CA ALA A 156 -9.60 -3.40 8.28
C ALA A 156 -9.52 -4.82 8.84
N ASN A 157 -9.55 -5.79 7.93
CA ASN A 157 -9.18 -7.16 8.18
C ASN A 157 -7.78 -7.39 7.63
N VAL A 158 -6.88 -7.95 8.44
CA VAL A 158 -5.51 -8.25 8.04
C VAL A 158 -5.29 -9.74 8.18
N SER A 159 -4.81 -10.41 7.13
CA SER A 159 -4.37 -11.79 7.20
C SER A 159 -2.91 -11.91 6.81
N ILE A 160 -2.16 -12.72 7.55
CA ILE A 160 -0.74 -12.96 7.39
C ILE A 160 -0.54 -14.46 7.30
N GLU A 161 -0.02 -14.93 6.16
CA GLU A 161 0.41 -16.30 5.96
C GLU A 161 1.94 -16.32 5.97
N ALA A 162 2.54 -16.76 7.08
CA ALA A 162 3.98 -16.93 7.23
C ALA A 162 4.34 -18.42 7.26
N PRO A 163 5.61 -18.81 7.04
CA PRO A 163 6.00 -20.22 6.96
C PRO A 163 5.57 -21.10 8.13
N HIS A 164 5.56 -20.54 9.34
CA HIS A 164 5.34 -21.27 10.57
C HIS A 164 4.11 -20.78 11.35
N ALA A 165 3.35 -19.82 10.82
CA ALA A 165 2.20 -19.27 11.51
C ALA A 165 1.25 -18.57 10.52
N ASN A 166 -0.04 -18.63 10.84
CA ASN A 166 -1.05 -17.77 10.26
C ASN A 166 -1.58 -16.82 11.35
N ALA A 167 -1.69 -15.55 11.01
CA ALA A 167 -2.31 -14.56 11.88
C ALA A 167 -3.44 -13.86 11.13
N GLU A 168 -4.59 -13.76 11.78
CA GLU A 168 -5.72 -12.97 11.30
C GLU A 168 -6.03 -11.89 12.34
N PHE A 169 -6.33 -10.70 11.83
CA PHE A 169 -6.84 -9.61 12.62
C PHE A 169 -8.16 -9.16 12.00
N LYS A 170 -9.24 -9.17 12.77
CA LYS A 170 -10.57 -8.85 12.26
C LYS A 170 -11.07 -7.55 12.85
N ASN A 171 -11.67 -6.72 11.99
CA ASN A 171 -12.28 -5.45 12.36
C ASN A 171 -11.33 -4.52 13.14
N LEU A 172 -10.07 -4.44 12.73
CA LEU A 172 -9.09 -3.51 13.28
C LEU A 172 -9.54 -2.08 12.99
N PRO A 173 -9.79 -1.23 14.00
CA PRO A 173 -10.13 0.16 13.76
C PRO A 173 -8.99 0.87 13.01
N VAL A 174 -9.33 1.68 12.02
CA VAL A 174 -8.37 2.49 11.26
C VAL A 174 -8.50 3.94 11.73
N PRO A 175 -7.55 4.43 12.55
CA PRO A 175 -7.58 5.80 13.04
C PRO A 175 -7.61 6.80 11.88
N HIS A 176 -8.30 7.94 12.06
CA HIS A 176 -8.47 8.94 11.01
C HIS A 176 -7.13 9.37 10.37
N MET A 177 -6.10 9.59 11.20
CA MET A 177 -4.76 9.94 10.71
C MET A 177 -4.11 8.84 9.87
N ALA A 178 -4.33 7.58 10.23
CA ALA A 178 -3.77 6.45 9.51
C ALA A 178 -4.39 6.30 8.11
N LYS A 179 -5.66 6.73 7.91
CA LYS A 179 -6.32 6.65 6.60
C LYS A 179 -5.58 7.40 5.51
N HIS A 180 -4.96 8.55 5.83
CA HIS A 180 -4.22 9.35 4.85
C HIS A 180 -2.98 8.62 4.28
N ILE A 181 -2.39 7.74 5.10
CA ILE A 181 -1.20 6.97 4.75
C ILE A 181 -1.60 5.64 4.13
N LEU A 182 -2.56 4.94 4.76
CA LEU A 182 -2.90 3.57 4.42
C LEU A 182 -3.83 3.46 3.21
N ILE A 183 -4.78 4.38 3.02
CA ILE A 183 -5.74 4.29 1.92
C ILE A 183 -5.11 4.78 0.65
N ILE A 184 -4.82 3.87 -0.27
CA ILE A 184 -4.17 4.19 -1.52
C ILE A 184 -5.17 4.63 -2.57
N ASN A 185 -4.85 5.69 -3.30
CA ASN A 185 -5.65 6.21 -4.40
C ASN A 185 -4.85 6.06 -5.69
N ALA A 186 -5.43 5.39 -6.68
CA ALA A 186 -4.75 5.06 -7.94
C ALA A 186 -4.50 6.27 -8.85
N GLN A 187 -5.13 7.42 -8.59
CA GLN A 187 -4.95 8.66 -9.35
C GLN A 187 -3.77 9.51 -8.85
N TYR A 188 -3.30 9.28 -7.63
CA TYR A 188 -2.16 10.00 -7.05
C TYR A 188 -0.93 9.10 -7.01
N ASP A 189 0.22 9.58 -7.47
CA ASP A 189 1.43 8.77 -7.47
C ASP A 189 1.87 8.42 -6.02
N ILE A 190 2.43 7.22 -5.85
CA ILE A 190 2.84 6.69 -4.54
C ILE A 190 4.03 7.47 -3.95
N ASP A 191 4.95 7.93 -4.79
CA ASP A 191 6.11 8.74 -4.42
C ASP A 191 5.71 10.14 -3.95
N GLU A 192 4.70 10.76 -4.57
CA GLU A 192 4.14 12.04 -4.11
C GLU A 192 3.57 11.94 -2.70
N ARG A 193 2.97 10.81 -2.34
CA ARG A 193 2.34 10.61 -1.02
C ARG A 193 3.33 10.27 0.07
N ILE A 194 4.34 9.44 -0.24
CA ILE A 194 5.46 9.18 0.68
C ILE A 194 6.28 10.47 0.87
N GLY A 195 6.54 11.21 -0.20
CA GLY A 195 7.20 12.52 -0.15
C GLY A 195 6.39 13.54 0.65
N TYR A 196 5.08 13.64 0.42
CA TYR A 196 4.20 14.56 1.16
C TYR A 196 4.12 14.23 2.66
N ALA A 197 4.04 12.95 3.03
CA ALA A 197 4.01 12.50 4.42
C ALA A 197 5.38 12.64 5.11
N ALA A 198 6.48 12.37 4.41
CA ALA A 198 7.84 12.51 4.94
C ALA A 198 8.31 13.98 5.03
N LEU A 199 7.78 14.87 4.17
CA LEU A 199 8.18 16.27 4.06
C LEU A 199 7.12 17.26 4.59
N ASN A 200 6.20 16.83 5.46
CA ASN A 200 5.15 17.66 6.08
C ASN A 200 4.41 18.56 5.07
N GLY A 201 4.06 18.00 3.91
CA GLY A 201 3.22 18.67 2.92
C GLY A 201 3.89 19.67 1.97
N GLN A 202 5.23 19.77 1.96
CA GLN A 202 5.97 20.72 1.10
C GLN A 202 6.37 20.17 -0.29
N TYR A 203 5.77 19.06 -0.74
CA TYR A 203 6.16 18.40 -1.99
C TYR A 203 5.67 19.16 -3.24
N ASN A 204 6.57 19.46 -4.19
CA ASN A 204 6.25 20.09 -5.48
C ASN A 204 6.91 19.31 -6.64
N ARG A 205 6.09 18.84 -7.58
CA ARG A 205 6.36 17.79 -8.58
C ARG A 205 7.51 18.05 -9.56
N LYS A 206 8.02 19.28 -9.67
CA LYS A 206 8.84 19.63 -10.84
C LYS A 206 10.28 19.10 -10.83
N TYR A 207 10.85 18.73 -9.68
CA TYR A 207 12.30 18.45 -9.60
C TYR A 207 12.66 17.44 -8.49
N PHE A 208 12.11 16.22 -8.52
CA PHE A 208 12.45 15.22 -7.51
C PHE A 208 13.01 13.94 -8.12
N THR A 209 14.28 13.66 -7.83
CA THR A 209 14.91 12.34 -8.02
C THR A 209 15.32 11.83 -6.65
N ILE A 210 14.80 10.68 -6.24
CA ILE A 210 15.21 10.04 -4.98
C ILE A 210 16.51 9.30 -5.25
N GLN A 211 17.63 9.83 -4.74
CA GLN A 211 18.88 9.08 -4.66
C GLN A 211 19.03 8.50 -3.25
N LEU A 212 19.12 7.17 -3.17
CA LEU A 212 19.48 6.49 -1.95
C LEU A 212 20.99 6.71 -1.75
N ILE A 213 21.38 7.55 -0.77
CA ILE A 213 22.80 7.71 -0.43
C ILE A 213 23.21 6.50 0.41
N GLN A 214 24.13 5.71 -0.10
CA GLN A 214 24.88 4.77 0.74
C GLN A 214 26.14 5.47 1.24
N ASP A 215 26.33 5.50 2.55
CA ASP A 215 27.61 5.87 3.14
C ASP A 215 28.57 4.69 2.95
N GLU A 216 29.57 4.88 2.08
CA GLU A 216 30.57 3.86 1.73
C GLU A 216 31.43 3.40 2.92
N SER A 217 31.44 4.17 4.01
CA SER A 217 32.31 3.89 5.16
C SER A 217 31.74 2.91 6.18
N ASP A 218 30.40 2.79 6.28
CA ASP A 218 29.76 2.05 7.39
C ASP A 218 28.64 1.09 6.95
N ASN A 219 28.34 1.02 5.65
CA ASN A 219 27.26 0.18 5.08
C ASN A 219 25.90 0.38 5.79
N LYS A 220 25.71 1.57 6.35
CA LYS A 220 24.48 2.04 7.00
C LYS A 220 23.79 3.01 6.07
N PHE A 221 22.47 2.96 6.08
CA PHE A 221 21.64 3.94 5.41
C PHE A 221 21.81 5.28 6.14
N SER A 222 22.52 6.24 5.53
CA SER A 222 22.83 7.52 6.18
C SER A 222 21.78 8.60 5.91
N GLY A 223 20.93 8.41 4.89
CA GLY A 223 19.82 9.30 4.63
C GLY A 223 19.25 9.16 3.22
N ILE A 224 18.12 9.82 3.01
CA ILE A 224 17.53 10.04 1.68
C ILE A 224 17.95 11.45 1.27
N GLN A 225 18.70 11.62 0.17
CA GLN A 225 18.83 12.95 -0.43
C GLN A 225 17.71 13.14 -1.44
N ALA A 226 16.88 14.12 -1.12
CA ALA A 226 16.10 14.83 -2.09
C ALA A 226 17.03 15.79 -2.84
N LEU A 227 17.40 15.48 -4.08
CA LEU A 227 18.05 16.45 -4.94
C LEU A 227 16.98 17.25 -5.68
N VAL A 228 16.96 18.54 -5.40
CA VAL A 228 16.19 19.55 -6.13
C VAL A 228 17.12 20.11 -7.20
N SER A 229 16.78 19.89 -8.48
CA SER A 229 17.42 20.57 -9.61
C SER A 229 16.69 21.84 -10.01
#